data_AF-A0A068MSR8-F1
#
_entry.id   AF-A0A068MSR8-F1
#
_cell.length_a   1.000
_cell.length_b   1.000
_cell.length_c   1.000
_cell.angle_alpha   90.00
_cell.angle_beta   90.00
_cell.angle_gamma   90.00
#
_symmetry.space_group_name_H-M   'P 1'
#
loop_
_entity.id
_entity.type
_entity.pdbx_description
1 polymer ?
#
loop_
_entity_poly.entity_id
_entity_poly.type
_entity_poly.pdbx_seq_one_letter_code
_entity_poly.pdbx_strand_id
1 'polypeptide(L)'
;MRLYCAQLSAEEKTVDGLLRAINLLAALPKDHPLAVEVNRNIETWATELLDLAEDYFQKGLLEEAIAAAEKIPDHVQAYDLVEERIAAWRGLWQEGETIYAEVENDLRNSRWNSAFRNAVRLLNLDNTFWSTTKYDQAIRNIQIAQEESSKLDNAYRILRRGGTDNWLKAIEDASKIPKDSYAYQEAQKLIAEAVDKLTGSIETMIERRDWQTLGTTLGRLPESYFPAQDLNDWQILATAGQESQMGTVDGLGLAITTAEKLTDSSRPYYALAQELVKDWRREETALQQLARARNTAEIGTISALNEAIAQAKLITPDNPRHQEAARDIANWTERVQVDEDRPILRQARQLASAGNLEQAIQQAEQIAPGRALYSEARQSINQWQATIQRRIDQPILDQAIALANAQNYEAAISTARQIEANRALSGEARGQISRWQGEINAQNNLRRAQELASSRTVDSLNQALQLISQVPRSTDAGGQRLQLVNNWSYQILSLAQEQARVGNYQRAINALEQIPSESAAYGSAQSFLQEWRSLSQPSPGPISPVTSPTPRVESPLPAEPEFPPLASPQN
;
A
#
# COMPACT_ATOMS: atom_id res chain seq x y z
N MET A 1 7.32 6.54 111.88
CA MET A 1 8.51 5.89 111.28
C MET A 1 8.24 5.36 109.88
N ARG A 2 7.20 4.53 109.64
CA ARG A 2 6.86 4.04 108.28
C ARG A 2 6.60 5.14 107.24
N LEU A 3 5.89 6.21 107.61
CA LEU A 3 5.65 7.36 106.72
C LEU A 3 6.94 8.04 106.27
N TYR A 4 7.89 8.23 107.18
CA TYR A 4 9.20 8.81 106.88
C TYR A 4 10.04 7.90 105.96
N CYS A 5 10.02 6.58 106.18
CA CYS A 5 10.70 5.63 105.29
C CYS A 5 10.08 5.58 103.90
N ALA A 6 8.75 5.71 103.80
CA ALA A 6 8.05 5.79 102.53
C ALA A 6 8.41 7.10 101.80
N GLN A 7 8.45 8.23 102.50
CA GLN A 7 8.90 9.51 101.93
C GLN A 7 10.33 9.43 101.39
N LEU A 8 11.27 8.88 102.18
CA LEU A 8 12.66 8.68 101.74
C LEU A 8 12.77 7.77 100.50
N SER A 9 11.90 6.76 100.37
CA SER A 9 11.88 5.88 99.19
C SER A 9 11.33 6.59 97.96
N ALA A 10 10.32 7.45 98.13
CA ALA A 10 9.74 8.24 97.04
C ALA A 10 10.71 9.31 96.52
N GLU A 11 11.61 9.84 97.37
CA GLU A 11 12.64 10.82 96.97
C GLU A 11 13.60 10.31 95.90
N GLU A 12 13.73 8.99 95.72
CA GLU A 12 14.51 8.39 94.64
C GLU A 12 13.94 8.71 93.25
N LYS A 13 12.63 9.05 93.16
CA LYS A 13 11.93 9.38 91.90
C LYS A 13 12.12 8.35 90.79
N THR A 14 12.17 7.08 91.18
CA THR A 14 12.20 5.93 90.27
C THR A 14 10.94 5.10 90.47
N VAL A 15 10.57 4.32 89.44
CA VAL A 15 9.43 3.38 89.54
C VAL A 15 9.59 2.47 90.77
N ASP A 16 10.77 1.90 91.00
CA ASP A 16 11.02 1.04 92.15
C ASP A 16 10.95 1.78 93.50
N GLY A 17 11.48 3.00 93.58
CA GLY A 17 11.44 3.83 94.79
C GLY A 17 10.01 4.24 95.17
N LEU A 18 9.21 4.66 94.19
CA LEU A 18 7.80 5.02 94.34
C LEU A 18 6.94 3.80 94.69
N LEU A 19 7.17 2.65 94.07
CA LEU A 19 6.49 1.40 94.42
C LEU A 19 6.81 0.96 95.86
N ARG A 20 8.07 1.07 96.29
CA ARG A 20 8.45 0.80 97.70
C ARG A 20 7.69 1.74 98.66
N ALA A 21 7.62 3.03 98.32
CA ALA A 21 6.91 4.03 99.12
C ALA A 21 5.40 3.73 99.23
N ILE A 22 4.75 3.44 98.10
CA ILE A 22 3.32 3.09 98.03
C ILE A 22 3.04 1.81 98.84
N ASN A 23 3.81 0.75 98.65
CA ASN A 23 3.60 -0.53 99.34
C ASN A 23 3.76 -0.44 100.86
N LEU A 24 4.70 0.39 101.35
CA LEU A 24 4.91 0.63 102.78
C LEU A 24 3.68 1.29 103.45
N LEU A 25 2.97 2.14 102.71
CA LEU A 25 1.77 2.82 103.19
C LEU A 25 0.48 2.05 102.93
N ALA A 26 0.38 1.34 101.80
CA ALA A 26 -0.76 0.51 101.42
C ALA A 26 -1.01 -0.68 102.37
N ALA A 27 -0.01 -1.04 103.18
CA ALA A 27 -0.12 -2.07 104.22
C ALA A 27 -0.75 -1.56 105.54
N LEU A 28 -1.08 -0.27 105.66
CA LEU A 28 -1.72 0.28 106.85
C LEU A 28 -3.26 0.05 106.85
N PRO A 29 -3.89 -0.14 108.01
CA PRO A 29 -5.35 -0.28 108.12
C PRO A 29 -6.11 0.95 107.61
N LYS A 30 -7.32 0.74 107.07
CA LYS A 30 -8.17 1.81 106.52
C LYS A 30 -8.63 2.84 107.58
N ASP A 31 -8.68 2.46 108.85
CA ASP A 31 -9.07 3.28 110.01
C ASP A 31 -7.88 3.98 110.70
N HIS A 32 -6.69 3.97 110.07
CA HIS A 32 -5.49 4.58 110.63
C HIS A 32 -5.68 6.09 110.90
N PRO A 33 -5.20 6.64 112.05
CA PRO A 33 -5.39 8.06 112.40
C PRO A 33 -4.87 9.09 111.37
N LEU A 34 -3.92 8.67 110.52
CA LEU A 34 -3.36 9.46 109.43
C LEU A 34 -3.87 9.03 108.04
N ALA A 35 -5.01 8.33 107.95
CA ALA A 35 -5.52 7.77 106.69
C ALA A 35 -5.64 8.81 105.55
N VAL A 36 -6.03 10.04 105.87
CA VAL A 36 -6.11 11.15 104.89
C VAL A 36 -4.74 11.49 104.31
N GLU A 37 -3.72 11.58 105.16
CA GLU A 37 -2.33 11.89 104.74
C GLU A 37 -1.69 10.72 104.00
N VAL A 38 -1.98 9.48 104.43
CA VAL A 38 -1.55 8.25 103.77
C VAL A 38 -2.13 8.16 102.36
N ASN A 39 -3.44 8.33 102.20
CA ASN A 39 -4.09 8.27 100.91
C ASN A 39 -3.58 9.37 99.97
N ARG A 40 -3.43 10.60 100.47
CA ARG A 40 -2.86 11.72 99.69
C ARG A 40 -1.44 11.42 99.19
N ASN A 41 -0.59 10.82 100.02
CA ASN A 41 0.77 10.47 99.63
C ASN A 41 0.80 9.31 98.63
N ILE A 42 -0.01 8.27 98.83
CA ILE A 42 -0.15 7.15 97.87
C ILE A 42 -0.64 7.68 96.52
N GLU A 43 -1.64 8.55 96.51
CA GLU A 43 -2.17 9.17 95.28
C GLU A 43 -1.09 9.99 94.57
N THR A 44 -0.35 10.83 95.31
CA THR A 44 0.76 11.63 94.74
C THR A 44 1.82 10.74 94.10
N TRP A 45 2.28 9.69 94.80
CA TRP A 45 3.32 8.81 94.28
C TRP A 45 2.82 7.89 93.17
N ALA A 46 1.54 7.50 93.19
CA ALA A 46 0.91 6.78 92.08
C ALA A 46 0.90 7.66 90.83
N THR A 47 0.56 8.95 90.95
CA THR A 47 0.66 9.90 89.83
C THR A 47 2.09 10.03 89.32
N GLU A 48 3.08 10.23 90.19
CA GLU A 48 4.49 10.33 89.79
C GLU A 48 4.98 9.05 89.09
N LEU A 49 4.54 7.88 89.54
CA LEU A 49 4.87 6.61 88.89
C LEU A 49 4.21 6.51 87.52
N LEU A 50 2.94 6.86 87.40
CA LEU A 50 2.23 6.88 86.12
C LEU A 50 2.88 7.85 85.13
N ASP A 51 3.42 8.99 85.60
CA ASP A 51 4.18 9.93 84.77
C ASP A 51 5.55 9.38 84.33
N LEU A 52 6.19 8.52 85.13
CA LEU A 52 7.38 7.77 84.70
C LEU A 52 7.01 6.67 83.70
N ALA A 53 5.88 6.00 83.89
CA ALA A 53 5.38 4.98 82.97
C ALA A 53 4.93 5.59 81.63
N GLU A 54 4.45 6.84 81.64
CA GLU A 54 4.16 7.63 80.44
C GLU A 54 5.39 7.74 79.53
N ASP A 55 6.61 7.87 80.06
CA ASP A 55 7.84 7.91 79.25
C ASP A 55 8.06 6.60 78.46
N TYR A 56 7.71 5.43 79.01
CA TYR A 56 7.71 4.17 78.27
C TYR A 56 6.67 4.19 77.15
N PHE A 57 5.44 4.63 77.44
CA PHE A 57 4.38 4.73 76.45
C PHE A 57 4.77 5.67 75.30
N GLN A 58 5.31 6.85 75.61
CA GLN A 58 5.79 7.84 74.65
C GLN A 58 6.92 7.30 73.76
N LYS A 59 7.71 6.33 74.25
CA LYS A 59 8.77 5.62 73.49
C LYS A 59 8.25 4.45 72.65
N GLY A 60 6.96 4.14 72.69
CA GLY A 60 6.37 3.03 71.97
C GLY A 60 6.41 1.69 72.72
N LEU A 61 6.69 1.74 74.03
CA LEU A 61 6.76 0.59 74.92
C LEU A 61 5.47 0.51 75.75
N LEU A 62 4.33 0.31 75.07
CA LEU A 62 3.02 0.28 75.71
C LEU A 62 2.92 -0.80 76.78
N GLU A 63 3.40 -2.01 76.47
CA GLU A 63 3.31 -3.15 77.39
C GLU A 63 4.14 -2.92 78.65
N GLU A 64 5.32 -2.29 78.52
CA GLU A 64 6.18 -1.92 79.63
C GLU A 64 5.56 -0.78 80.48
N ALA A 65 4.88 0.18 79.85
CA ALA A 65 4.14 1.24 80.57
C ALA A 65 3.00 0.65 81.41
N ILE A 66 2.19 -0.23 80.81
CA ILE A 66 1.10 -0.94 81.49
C ILE A 66 1.65 -1.79 82.64
N ALA A 67 2.69 -2.59 82.38
CA ALA A 67 3.30 -3.45 83.39
C ALA A 67 3.94 -2.66 84.55
N ALA A 68 4.40 -1.43 84.32
CA ALA A 68 4.86 -0.55 85.39
C ALA A 68 3.69 -0.03 86.25
N ALA A 69 2.60 0.37 85.61
CA ALA A 69 1.40 0.90 86.26
C ALA A 69 0.65 -0.17 87.10
N GLU A 70 0.52 -1.39 86.59
CA GLU A 70 -0.15 -2.53 87.25
C GLU A 70 0.58 -3.02 88.52
N LYS A 71 1.82 -2.56 88.80
CA LYS A 71 2.53 -2.87 90.04
C LYS A 71 2.01 -2.08 91.25
N ILE A 72 1.22 -1.02 91.02
CA ILE A 72 0.53 -0.30 92.10
C ILE A 72 -0.56 -1.22 92.66
N PRO A 73 -0.67 -1.42 93.98
CA PRO A 73 -1.66 -2.34 94.55
C PRO A 73 -3.11 -1.93 94.25
N ASP A 74 -3.96 -2.89 93.87
CA ASP A 74 -5.36 -2.68 93.47
C ASP A 74 -6.29 -2.23 94.60
N HIS A 75 -5.90 -2.45 95.85
CA HIS A 75 -6.72 -2.15 97.02
C HIS A 75 -6.58 -0.70 97.54
N VAL A 76 -5.69 0.11 96.94
CA VAL A 76 -5.53 1.53 97.29
C VAL A 76 -6.51 2.41 96.52
N GLN A 77 -6.95 3.51 97.13
CA GLN A 77 -7.90 4.43 96.48
C GLN A 77 -7.37 5.04 95.17
N ALA A 78 -6.05 5.22 95.07
CA ALA A 78 -5.42 5.77 93.87
C ALA A 78 -5.42 4.82 92.65
N TYR A 79 -5.88 3.57 92.80
CA TYR A 79 -5.89 2.60 91.70
C TYR A 79 -6.89 2.97 90.58
N ASP A 80 -7.94 3.73 90.89
CA ASP A 80 -8.85 4.27 89.86
C ASP A 80 -8.08 5.10 88.80
N LEU A 81 -7.03 5.83 89.22
CA LEU A 81 -6.16 6.60 88.32
C LEU A 81 -5.31 5.70 87.41
N VAL A 82 -4.96 4.51 87.89
CA VAL A 82 -4.18 3.51 87.14
C VAL A 82 -5.03 2.94 86.01
N GLU A 83 -6.26 2.53 86.32
CA GLU A 83 -7.20 2.00 85.33
C GLU A 83 -7.54 3.04 84.27
N GLU A 84 -7.79 4.29 84.66
CA GLU A 84 -8.06 5.40 83.75
C GLU A 84 -6.87 5.66 82.80
N ARG A 85 -5.64 5.68 83.33
CA ARG A 85 -4.43 5.92 82.53
C ARG A 85 -4.15 4.77 81.55
N ILE A 86 -4.27 3.52 81.99
CA ILE A 86 -4.09 2.35 81.11
C ILE A 86 -5.14 2.33 79.99
N ALA A 87 -6.39 2.66 80.31
CA ALA A 87 -7.45 2.76 79.31
C ALA A 87 -7.16 3.85 78.26
N ALA A 88 -6.66 5.01 78.70
CA ALA A 88 -6.25 6.08 77.79
C ALA A 88 -5.10 5.65 76.86
N TRP A 89 -4.05 5.02 77.40
CA TRP A 89 -2.94 4.51 76.59
C TRP A 89 -3.39 3.48 75.56
N ARG A 90 -4.21 2.50 75.95
CA ARG A 90 -4.74 1.48 75.03
C ARG A 90 -5.61 2.11 73.94
N GLY A 91 -6.45 3.08 74.29
CA GLY A 91 -7.29 3.79 73.33
C GLY A 91 -6.48 4.54 72.27
N LEU A 92 -5.49 5.34 72.69
CA LEU A 92 -4.61 6.07 71.78
C LEU A 92 -3.77 5.12 70.93
N TRP A 93 -3.24 4.05 71.52
CA TRP A 93 -2.48 3.05 70.80
C TRP A 93 -3.30 2.38 69.69
N GLN A 94 -4.52 1.96 70.00
CA GLN A 94 -5.44 1.38 69.03
C GLN A 94 -5.79 2.37 67.91
N GLU A 95 -5.95 3.66 68.23
CA GLU A 95 -6.15 4.71 67.21
C GLU A 95 -4.94 4.82 66.28
N GLY A 96 -3.72 4.83 66.82
CA GLY A 96 -2.47 4.83 66.05
C GLY A 96 -2.32 3.62 65.14
N GLU A 97 -2.60 2.42 65.65
CA GLU A 97 -2.59 1.18 64.86
C GLU A 97 -3.63 1.21 63.73
N THR A 98 -4.81 1.75 64.00
CA THR A 98 -5.87 1.89 63.00
C THR A 98 -5.44 2.83 61.87
N ILE A 99 -4.91 4.02 62.22
CA ILE A 99 -4.41 4.97 61.22
C ILE A 99 -3.27 4.35 60.40
N TYR A 100 -2.33 3.66 61.04
CA TYR A 100 -1.21 3.03 60.35
C TYR A 100 -1.66 1.91 59.40
N ALA A 101 -2.66 1.11 59.80
CA ALA A 101 -3.26 0.10 58.94
C ALA A 101 -3.98 0.72 57.71
N GLU A 102 -4.64 1.87 57.89
CA GLU A 102 -5.24 2.61 56.77
C GLU A 102 -4.18 3.10 55.78
N VAL A 103 -3.02 3.58 56.26
CA VAL A 103 -1.88 3.93 55.40
C VAL A 103 -1.43 2.72 54.59
N GLU A 104 -1.16 1.59 55.24
CA GLU A 104 -0.72 0.36 54.57
C GLU A 104 -1.73 -0.14 53.52
N ASN A 105 -3.03 -0.05 53.82
CA ASN A 105 -4.09 -0.38 52.87
C ASN A 105 -4.11 0.58 51.67
N ASP A 106 -3.97 1.89 51.91
CA ASP A 106 -3.90 2.88 50.83
C ASP A 106 -2.69 2.67 49.94
N LEU A 107 -1.53 2.32 50.50
CA LEU A 107 -0.32 2.00 49.74
C LEU A 107 -0.53 0.81 48.81
N ARG A 108 -1.12 -0.29 49.31
CA ARG A 108 -1.39 -1.49 48.50
C ARG A 108 -2.40 -1.25 47.38
N ASN A 109 -3.26 -0.25 47.54
CA ASN A 109 -4.27 0.13 46.54
C ASN A 109 -3.82 1.30 45.64
N SER A 110 -2.54 1.68 45.66
CA SER A 110 -1.98 2.81 44.90
C SER A 110 -2.65 4.16 45.19
N ARG A 111 -3.19 4.36 46.41
CA ARG A 111 -3.89 5.58 46.85
C ARG A 111 -2.95 6.53 47.61
N TRP A 112 -1.92 7.02 46.94
CA TRP A 112 -0.82 7.80 47.55
C TRP A 112 -1.29 9.03 48.34
N ASN A 113 -2.22 9.81 47.77
CA ASN A 113 -2.73 11.01 48.42
C ASN A 113 -3.55 10.70 49.67
N SER A 114 -4.23 9.56 49.71
CA SER A 114 -4.95 9.11 50.89
C SER A 114 -3.99 8.57 51.95
N ALA A 115 -2.98 7.78 51.54
CA ALA A 115 -1.92 7.30 52.43
C ALA A 115 -1.20 8.47 53.12
N PHE A 116 -0.84 9.53 52.37
CA PHE A 116 -0.20 10.72 52.94
C PHE A 116 -1.13 11.45 53.93
N ARG A 117 -2.40 11.64 53.59
CA ARG A 117 -3.39 12.27 54.49
C ARG A 117 -3.57 11.45 55.78
N ASN A 118 -3.61 10.12 55.68
CA ASN A 118 -3.71 9.25 56.84
C ASN A 118 -2.42 9.28 57.68
N ALA A 119 -1.24 9.30 57.05
CA ALA A 119 0.02 9.43 57.77
C ALA A 119 0.08 10.74 58.59
N VAL A 120 -0.37 11.87 58.03
CA VAL A 120 -0.43 13.16 58.75
C VAL A 120 -1.29 13.09 60.02
N ARG A 121 -2.31 12.22 60.09
CA ARG A 121 -3.13 12.06 61.31
C ARG A 121 -2.31 11.52 62.48
N LEU A 122 -1.23 10.78 62.23
CA LEU A 122 -0.32 10.30 63.29
C LEU A 122 0.37 11.45 64.03
N LEU A 123 0.58 12.60 63.36
CA LEU A 123 1.16 13.80 63.98
C LEU A 123 0.25 14.42 65.05
N ASN A 124 -1.05 14.12 65.00
CA ASN A 124 -2.04 14.66 65.94
C ASN A 124 -2.26 13.74 67.16
N LEU A 125 -1.64 12.56 67.18
CA LEU A 125 -1.72 11.67 68.33
C LEU A 125 -0.78 12.16 69.42
N ASP A 126 -1.27 12.22 70.66
CA ASP A 126 -0.50 12.62 71.85
C ASP A 126 0.46 11.50 72.31
N ASN A 127 1.28 11.02 71.38
CA ASN A 127 2.29 10.00 71.60
C ASN A 127 3.49 10.23 70.66
N THR A 128 4.67 10.36 71.24
CA THR A 128 5.91 10.70 70.52
C THR A 128 6.30 9.62 69.54
N PHE A 129 6.17 8.33 69.87
CA PHE A 129 6.47 7.23 68.98
C PHE A 129 5.59 7.23 67.72
N TRP A 130 4.28 7.46 67.86
CA TRP A 130 3.37 7.55 66.72
C TRP A 130 3.64 8.79 65.85
N SER A 131 3.76 9.97 66.48
CA SER A 131 3.94 11.25 65.80
C SER A 131 5.33 11.46 65.20
N THR A 132 6.34 10.66 65.60
CA THR A 132 7.71 10.75 65.02
C THR A 132 8.08 9.48 64.28
N THR A 133 8.34 8.39 65.01
CA THR A 133 8.94 7.17 64.48
C THR A 133 8.04 6.50 63.44
N LYS A 134 6.75 6.34 63.77
CA LYS A 134 5.78 5.71 62.87
C LYS A 134 5.35 6.63 61.73
N TYR A 135 5.22 7.94 61.98
CA TYR A 135 5.03 8.92 60.91
C TYR A 135 6.16 8.86 59.88
N ASP A 136 7.42 8.93 60.31
CA ASP A 136 8.59 8.87 59.42
C ASP A 136 8.65 7.53 58.66
N GLN A 137 8.29 6.43 59.33
CA GLN A 137 8.19 5.12 58.68
C GLN A 137 7.10 5.13 57.60
N ALA A 138 5.92 5.69 57.87
CA ALA A 138 4.84 5.82 56.91
C ALA A 138 5.25 6.65 55.69
N ILE A 139 5.93 7.79 55.90
CA ILE A 139 6.43 8.63 54.79
C ILE A 139 7.47 7.87 53.94
N ARG A 140 8.40 7.14 54.56
CA ARG A 140 9.36 6.30 53.82
C ARG A 140 8.65 5.20 53.01
N ASN A 141 7.67 4.52 53.59
CA ASN A 141 6.89 3.49 52.90
C ASN A 141 6.11 4.09 51.72
N ILE A 142 5.54 5.29 51.86
CA ILE A 142 4.90 6.01 50.75
C ILE A 142 5.87 6.26 49.60
N GLN A 143 7.09 6.74 49.90
CA GLN A 143 8.11 7.00 48.87
C GLN A 143 8.54 5.72 48.15
N ILE A 144 8.81 4.66 48.90
CA ILE A 144 9.17 3.34 48.35
C ILE A 144 8.05 2.84 47.43
N ALA A 145 6.80 2.89 47.89
CA ALA A 145 5.66 2.42 47.09
C ALA A 145 5.47 3.22 45.81
N GLN A 146 5.67 4.55 45.84
CA GLN A 146 5.64 5.40 44.65
C GLN A 146 6.77 5.06 43.67
N GLU A 147 7.98 4.85 44.15
CA GLU A 147 9.12 4.44 43.32
C GLU A 147 8.87 3.07 42.68
N GLU A 148 8.38 2.10 43.46
CA GLU A 148 8.03 0.78 42.96
C GLU A 148 6.91 0.82 41.90
N SER A 149 5.87 1.63 42.11
CA SER A 149 4.79 1.85 41.14
C SER A 149 5.31 2.52 39.86
N SER A 150 6.23 3.49 39.96
CA SER A 150 6.81 4.16 38.78
C SER A 150 7.56 3.20 37.84
N LYS A 151 8.05 2.06 38.36
CA LYS A 151 8.68 1.02 37.54
C LYS A 151 7.68 0.38 36.56
N LEU A 152 6.38 0.46 36.83
CA LEU A 152 5.31 -0.03 35.96
C LEU A 152 4.85 0.98 34.90
N ASP A 153 5.24 2.26 34.99
CA ASP A 153 4.82 3.29 34.03
C ASP A 153 5.20 2.95 32.59
N ASN A 154 6.37 2.35 32.39
CA ASN A 154 6.79 1.88 31.08
C ASN A 154 5.92 0.72 30.58
N ALA A 155 5.61 -0.23 31.45
CA ALA A 155 4.76 -1.37 31.12
C ALA A 155 3.34 -0.90 30.73
N TYR A 156 2.76 0.07 31.45
CA TYR A 156 1.48 0.67 31.08
C TYR A 156 1.52 1.43 29.75
N ARG A 157 2.61 2.18 29.48
CA ARG A 157 2.78 2.85 28.18
C ARG A 157 2.87 1.84 27.04
N ILE A 158 3.58 0.73 27.23
CA ILE A 158 3.71 -0.33 26.22
C ILE A 158 2.35 -1.03 26.03
N LEU A 159 1.64 -1.39 27.10
CA LEU A 159 0.30 -1.96 27.06
C LEU A 159 -0.66 -1.13 26.18
N ARG A 160 -0.68 0.19 26.40
CA ARG A 160 -1.55 1.14 25.66
C ARG A 160 -1.18 1.30 24.19
N ARG A 161 0.08 1.07 23.80
CA ARG A 161 0.49 1.11 22.38
C ARG A 161 -0.16 -0.01 21.57
N GLY A 162 -0.57 -1.10 22.21
CA GLY A 162 -1.23 -2.22 21.55
C GLY A 162 -0.26 -3.14 20.78
N GLY A 163 -0.76 -4.31 20.38
CA GLY A 163 0.00 -5.32 19.65
C GLY A 163 0.52 -6.44 20.56
N THR A 164 0.56 -7.65 20.02
CA THR A 164 0.92 -8.88 20.76
C THR A 164 2.30 -8.79 21.41
N ASP A 165 3.29 -8.27 20.70
CA ASP A 165 4.65 -8.07 21.23
C ASP A 165 4.67 -7.15 22.46
N ASN A 166 3.93 -6.05 22.39
CA ASN A 166 3.85 -5.06 23.46
C ASN A 166 3.12 -5.63 24.68
N TRP A 167 2.03 -6.37 24.49
CA TRP A 167 1.30 -6.98 25.60
C TRP A 167 2.10 -8.10 26.28
N LEU A 168 2.80 -8.94 25.52
CA LEU A 168 3.74 -9.93 26.05
C LEU A 168 4.83 -9.26 26.88
N LYS A 169 5.39 -8.16 26.37
CA LYS A 169 6.42 -7.40 27.08
C LYS A 169 5.90 -6.75 28.36
N ALA A 170 4.66 -6.25 28.33
CA ALA A 170 4.01 -5.67 29.50
C ALA A 170 3.81 -6.71 30.62
N ILE A 171 3.43 -7.95 30.26
CA ILE A 171 3.34 -9.08 31.21
C ILE A 171 4.73 -9.41 31.77
N GLU A 172 5.73 -9.55 30.91
CA GLU A 172 7.11 -9.87 31.32
C GLU A 172 7.63 -8.84 32.32
N ASP A 173 7.45 -7.54 32.06
CA ASP A 173 7.95 -6.47 32.92
C ASP A 173 7.16 -6.37 34.24
N ALA A 174 5.83 -6.54 34.20
CA ALA A 174 5.01 -6.55 35.41
C ALA A 174 5.25 -7.80 36.29
N SER A 175 5.56 -8.96 35.69
CA SER A 175 5.83 -10.20 36.43
C SER A 175 7.08 -10.13 37.33
N LYS A 176 7.97 -9.15 37.09
CA LYS A 176 9.19 -8.93 37.87
C LYS A 176 8.92 -8.29 39.24
N ILE A 177 7.70 -7.77 39.47
CA ILE A 177 7.33 -7.16 40.75
C ILE A 177 7.13 -8.25 41.83
N PRO A 178 7.87 -8.20 42.94
CA PRO A 178 7.76 -9.16 44.04
C PRO A 178 6.39 -9.13 44.74
N LYS A 179 5.99 -10.24 45.38
CA LYS A 179 4.69 -10.35 46.08
C LYS A 179 4.56 -9.45 47.31
N ASP A 180 5.68 -9.10 47.92
CA ASP A 180 5.79 -8.26 49.11
C ASP A 180 5.81 -6.75 48.78
N SER A 181 6.05 -6.39 47.51
CA SER A 181 6.02 -5.00 47.04
C SER A 181 4.61 -4.38 47.15
N TYR A 182 4.55 -3.09 47.44
CA TYR A 182 3.30 -2.33 47.41
C TYR A 182 2.70 -2.22 46.01
N ALA A 183 3.53 -2.28 44.97
CA ALA A 183 3.12 -2.25 43.56
C ALA A 183 2.61 -3.61 43.03
N TYR A 184 2.64 -4.68 43.82
CA TYR A 184 2.26 -6.02 43.36
C TYR A 184 0.83 -6.08 42.84
N GLN A 185 -0.13 -5.49 43.54
CA GLN A 185 -1.54 -5.51 43.13
C GLN A 185 -1.75 -4.72 41.82
N GLU A 186 -1.00 -3.63 41.63
CA GLU A 186 -1.00 -2.86 40.39
C GLU A 186 -0.41 -3.67 39.22
N ALA A 187 0.71 -4.36 39.45
CA ALA A 187 1.30 -5.27 38.47
C ALA A 187 0.34 -6.39 38.05
N GLN A 188 -0.39 -6.99 39.00
CA GLN A 188 -1.38 -8.03 38.69
C GLN A 188 -2.55 -7.50 37.85
N LYS A 189 -3.01 -6.26 38.09
CA LYS A 189 -4.04 -5.62 37.26
C LYS A 189 -3.54 -5.40 35.83
N LEU A 190 -2.29 -4.92 35.68
CA LEU A 190 -1.66 -4.73 34.38
C LEU A 190 -1.54 -6.05 33.61
N ILE A 191 -1.07 -7.12 34.29
CA ILE A 191 -1.00 -8.47 33.70
C ILE A 191 -2.38 -8.93 33.25
N ALA A 192 -3.40 -8.80 34.09
CA ALA A 192 -4.76 -9.20 33.74
C ALA A 192 -5.30 -8.46 32.51
N GLU A 193 -5.07 -7.15 32.41
CA GLU A 193 -5.45 -6.36 31.24
C GLU A 193 -4.68 -6.79 29.98
N ALA A 194 -3.38 -7.05 30.09
CA ALA A 194 -2.57 -7.52 28.96
C ALA A 194 -3.00 -8.92 28.48
N VAL A 195 -3.33 -9.82 29.41
CA VAL A 195 -3.86 -11.16 29.12
C VAL A 195 -5.19 -11.07 28.38
N ASP A 196 -6.13 -10.23 28.85
CA ASP A 196 -7.41 -9.99 28.17
C ASP A 196 -7.21 -9.50 26.73
N LYS A 197 -6.32 -8.53 26.52
CA LYS A 197 -5.98 -8.03 25.17
C LYS A 197 -5.35 -9.10 24.28
N LEU A 198 -4.47 -9.95 24.82
CA LEU A 198 -3.86 -11.06 24.08
C LEU A 198 -4.91 -12.11 23.69
N THR A 199 -5.80 -12.49 24.60
CA THR A 199 -6.90 -13.42 24.32
C THR A 199 -7.78 -12.92 23.18
N GLY A 200 -8.25 -11.66 23.24
CA GLY A 200 -9.05 -11.09 22.16
C GLY A 200 -8.29 -11.01 20.82
N SER A 201 -6.97 -10.83 20.85
CA SER A 201 -6.16 -10.88 19.64
C SER A 201 -6.00 -12.28 19.07
N ILE A 202 -5.90 -13.30 19.92
CA ILE A 202 -5.88 -14.71 19.50
C ILE A 202 -7.21 -15.10 18.86
N GLU A 203 -8.33 -14.71 19.47
CA GLU A 203 -9.67 -14.89 18.91
C GLU A 203 -9.79 -14.24 17.53
N THR A 204 -9.29 -13.00 17.38
CA THR A 204 -9.24 -12.31 16.08
C THR A 204 -8.40 -13.06 15.04
N MET A 205 -7.27 -13.66 15.43
CA MET A 205 -6.44 -14.48 14.52
C MET A 205 -7.18 -15.73 14.06
N ILE A 206 -7.88 -16.40 14.99
CA ILE A 206 -8.71 -17.58 14.70
C ILE A 206 -9.84 -17.23 13.73
N GLU A 207 -10.58 -16.14 13.99
CA GLU A 207 -11.66 -15.66 13.12
C GLU A 207 -11.16 -15.35 11.70
N ARG A 208 -9.99 -14.71 11.59
CA ARG A 208 -9.36 -14.37 10.31
C ARG A 208 -8.65 -15.55 9.66
N ARG A 209 -8.62 -16.73 10.30
CA ARG A 209 -7.89 -17.92 9.87
C ARG A 209 -6.39 -17.65 9.64
N ASP A 210 -5.81 -16.76 10.44
CA ASP A 210 -4.38 -16.44 10.44
C ASP A 210 -3.60 -17.44 11.30
N TRP A 211 -3.58 -18.68 10.83
CA TRP A 211 -3.01 -19.83 11.55
C TRP A 211 -1.50 -19.71 11.77
N GLN A 212 -0.80 -19.01 10.86
CA GLN A 212 0.64 -18.80 10.97
C GLN A 212 0.95 -17.84 12.12
N THR A 213 0.33 -16.65 12.13
CA THR A 213 0.55 -15.67 13.21
C THR A 213 0.07 -16.21 14.54
N LEU A 214 -1.06 -16.93 14.56
CA LEU A 214 -1.56 -17.61 15.75
C LEU A 214 -0.49 -18.55 16.34
N GLY A 215 0.03 -19.50 15.55
CA GLY A 215 1.05 -20.44 16.03
C GLY A 215 2.30 -19.76 16.59
N THR A 216 2.79 -18.70 15.92
CA THR A 216 3.95 -17.94 16.42
C THR A 216 3.67 -17.18 17.73
N THR A 217 2.43 -16.71 17.90
CA THR A 217 1.99 -16.03 19.12
C THR A 217 1.87 -17.03 20.28
N LEU A 218 1.25 -18.19 20.04
CA LEU A 218 1.10 -19.25 21.04
C LEU A 218 2.46 -19.74 21.57
N GLY A 219 3.45 -19.92 20.70
CA GLY A 219 4.81 -20.33 21.11
C GLY A 219 5.55 -19.34 22.01
N ARG A 220 5.03 -18.12 22.20
CA ARG A 220 5.59 -17.07 23.05
C ARG A 220 4.70 -16.73 24.25
N LEU A 221 3.55 -17.37 24.38
CA LEU A 221 2.60 -17.07 25.45
C LEU A 221 3.15 -17.52 26.80
N PRO A 222 2.99 -16.71 27.86
CA PRO A 222 3.28 -17.15 29.21
C PRO A 222 2.13 -18.02 29.73
N GLU A 223 2.24 -19.34 29.52
CA GLU A 223 1.17 -20.34 29.73
C GLU A 223 0.50 -20.27 31.11
N SER A 224 1.24 -19.87 32.17
CA SER A 224 0.72 -19.78 33.53
C SER A 224 -0.45 -18.81 33.72
N TYR A 225 -0.66 -17.88 32.79
CA TYR A 225 -1.73 -16.88 32.86
C TYR A 225 -2.98 -17.27 32.06
N PHE A 226 -2.97 -18.40 31.35
CA PHE A 226 -4.07 -18.82 30.49
C PHE A 226 -4.63 -20.18 30.93
N PRO A 227 -5.92 -20.44 30.74
CA PRO A 227 -6.48 -21.77 30.99
C PRO A 227 -5.82 -22.81 30.08
N ALA A 228 -5.33 -23.92 30.67
CA ALA A 228 -4.65 -24.98 29.93
C ALA A 228 -5.51 -25.57 28.79
N GLN A 229 -6.82 -25.61 29.00
CA GLN A 229 -7.77 -26.06 27.99
C GLN A 229 -7.84 -25.11 26.77
N ASP A 230 -7.78 -23.79 26.98
CA ASP A 230 -7.84 -22.82 25.89
C ASP A 230 -6.55 -22.82 25.09
N LEU A 231 -5.41 -22.92 25.77
CA LEU A 231 -4.10 -23.12 25.13
C LEU A 231 -4.09 -24.35 24.23
N ASN A 232 -4.63 -25.47 24.71
CA ASN A 232 -4.73 -26.71 23.93
C ASN A 232 -5.60 -26.52 22.68
N ASP A 233 -6.77 -25.91 22.82
CA ASP A 233 -7.68 -25.69 21.69
C ASP A 233 -7.08 -24.75 20.65
N TRP A 234 -6.47 -23.65 21.07
CA TRP A 234 -5.76 -22.73 20.17
C TRP A 234 -4.61 -23.42 19.44
N GLN A 235 -3.85 -24.27 20.14
CA GLN A 235 -2.75 -25.02 19.54
C GLN A 235 -3.27 -26.03 18.50
N ILE A 236 -4.37 -26.73 18.80
CA ILE A 236 -5.02 -27.64 17.86
C ILE A 236 -5.44 -26.87 16.59
N LEU A 237 -6.15 -25.74 16.76
CA LEU A 237 -6.60 -24.93 15.62
C LEU A 237 -5.45 -24.35 14.81
N ALA A 238 -4.42 -23.82 15.46
CA ALA A 238 -3.23 -23.28 14.79
C ALA A 238 -2.53 -24.36 13.96
N THR A 239 -2.33 -25.53 14.55
CA THR A 239 -1.65 -26.66 13.89
C THR A 239 -2.47 -27.17 12.71
N ALA A 240 -3.75 -27.48 12.93
CA ALA A 240 -4.65 -27.95 11.88
C ALA A 240 -4.77 -26.93 10.73
N GLY A 241 -4.88 -25.65 11.08
CA GLY A 241 -4.94 -24.57 10.12
C GLY A 241 -3.68 -24.46 9.24
N GLN A 242 -2.49 -24.56 9.84
CA GLN A 242 -1.22 -24.58 9.10
C GLN A 242 -1.08 -25.83 8.20
N GLU A 243 -1.50 -27.00 8.68
CA GLU A 243 -1.54 -28.24 7.89
C GLU A 243 -2.46 -28.09 6.66
N SER A 244 -3.62 -27.45 6.82
CA SER A 244 -4.56 -27.23 5.72
C SER A 244 -4.00 -26.33 4.61
N GLN A 245 -3.15 -25.36 5.00
CA GLN A 245 -2.53 -24.40 4.07
C GLN A 245 -1.44 -25.01 3.20
N MET A 246 -1.01 -26.25 3.44
CA MET A 246 -0.12 -26.98 2.53
C MET A 246 -0.77 -27.19 1.15
N GLY A 247 -2.10 -27.22 1.08
CA GLY A 247 -2.84 -27.31 -0.17
C GLY A 247 -2.71 -28.66 -0.88
N THR A 248 -2.35 -29.71 -0.14
CA THR A 248 -2.21 -31.09 -0.61
C THR A 248 -3.26 -31.99 0.04
N VAL A 249 -3.52 -33.16 -0.55
CA VAL A 249 -4.40 -34.18 0.04
C VAL A 249 -3.88 -34.59 1.42
N ASP A 250 -2.59 -34.87 1.53
CA ASP A 250 -1.96 -35.26 2.80
C ASP A 250 -2.04 -34.15 3.86
N GLY A 251 -1.81 -32.89 3.47
CA GLY A 251 -1.90 -31.75 4.38
C GLY A 251 -3.32 -31.52 4.91
N LEU A 252 -4.33 -31.64 4.05
CA LEU A 252 -5.74 -31.56 4.47
C LEU A 252 -6.12 -32.76 5.36
N GLY A 253 -5.63 -33.97 5.06
CA GLY A 253 -5.85 -35.15 5.89
C GLY A 253 -5.27 -35.00 7.30
N LEU A 254 -4.07 -34.42 7.41
CA LEU A 254 -3.47 -34.06 8.70
C LEU A 254 -4.31 -33.00 9.43
N ALA A 255 -4.69 -31.93 8.73
CA ALA A 255 -5.51 -30.85 9.30
C ALA A 255 -6.82 -31.36 9.90
N ILE A 256 -7.53 -32.22 9.15
CA ILE A 256 -8.77 -32.87 9.58
C ILE A 256 -8.51 -33.68 10.86
N THR A 257 -7.51 -34.56 10.82
CA THR A 257 -7.16 -35.42 11.96
C THR A 257 -6.78 -34.59 13.21
N THR A 258 -6.07 -33.49 13.03
CA THR A 258 -5.67 -32.61 14.11
C THR A 258 -6.87 -31.87 14.70
N ALA A 259 -7.74 -31.28 13.87
CA ALA A 259 -8.94 -30.59 14.34
C ALA A 259 -9.96 -31.52 15.01
N GLU A 260 -10.05 -32.78 14.56
CA GLU A 260 -10.92 -33.80 15.18
C GLU A 260 -10.51 -34.21 16.59
N LYS A 261 -9.30 -33.85 17.05
CA LYS A 261 -8.90 -34.02 18.46
C LYS A 261 -9.76 -33.18 19.41
N LEU A 262 -10.42 -32.14 18.90
CA LEU A 262 -11.33 -31.31 19.68
C LEU A 262 -12.73 -31.96 19.69
N THR A 263 -12.92 -32.92 20.60
CA THR A 263 -14.09 -33.82 20.63
C THR A 263 -15.24 -33.35 21.52
N ASP A 264 -14.97 -32.48 22.48
CA ASP A 264 -15.96 -32.06 23.48
C ASP A 264 -16.82 -30.91 22.95
N SER A 265 -18.12 -31.17 22.76
CA SER A 265 -19.07 -30.21 22.19
C SER A 265 -19.41 -29.04 23.11
N SER A 266 -19.03 -29.10 24.38
CA SER A 266 -19.16 -27.96 25.31
C SER A 266 -18.04 -26.93 25.14
N ARG A 267 -16.95 -27.28 24.45
CA ARG A 267 -15.80 -26.39 24.23
C ARG A 267 -16.15 -25.26 23.24
N PRO A 268 -15.71 -24.01 23.46
CA PRO A 268 -16.05 -22.87 22.60
C PRO A 268 -15.69 -23.07 21.12
N TYR A 269 -14.57 -23.73 20.85
CA TYR A 269 -14.03 -23.89 19.50
C TYR A 269 -14.49 -25.16 18.78
N TYR A 270 -15.35 -25.98 19.40
CA TYR A 270 -15.83 -27.23 18.80
C TYR A 270 -16.59 -27.01 17.50
N ALA A 271 -17.57 -26.10 17.51
CA ALA A 271 -18.36 -25.82 16.31
C ALA A 271 -17.48 -25.34 15.16
N LEU A 272 -16.52 -24.46 15.45
CA LEU A 272 -15.56 -23.97 14.46
C LEU A 272 -14.68 -25.10 13.91
N ALA A 273 -14.13 -25.96 14.76
CA ALA A 273 -13.32 -27.09 14.33
C ALA A 273 -14.11 -28.03 13.40
N GLN A 274 -15.37 -28.32 13.72
CA GLN A 274 -16.23 -29.17 12.89
C GLN A 274 -16.58 -28.52 11.54
N GLU A 275 -16.76 -27.21 11.51
CA GLU A 275 -16.95 -26.46 10.26
C GLU A 275 -15.71 -26.54 9.37
N LEU A 276 -14.51 -26.30 9.94
CA LEU A 276 -13.25 -26.41 9.24
C LEU A 276 -13.03 -27.82 8.68
N VAL A 277 -13.27 -28.86 9.49
CA VAL A 277 -13.19 -30.27 9.06
C VAL A 277 -14.12 -30.54 7.88
N LYS A 278 -15.36 -30.04 7.92
CA LYS A 278 -16.32 -30.20 6.81
C LYS A 278 -15.80 -29.55 5.53
N ASP A 279 -15.27 -28.33 5.62
CA ASP A 279 -14.72 -27.62 4.48
C ASP A 279 -13.49 -28.33 3.90
N TRP A 280 -12.55 -28.74 4.75
CA TRP A 280 -11.33 -29.43 4.35
C TRP A 280 -11.62 -30.79 3.72
N ARG A 281 -12.58 -31.58 4.23
CA ARG A 281 -12.97 -32.85 3.60
C ARG A 281 -13.52 -32.67 2.19
N ARG A 282 -14.31 -31.61 1.97
CA ARG A 282 -14.83 -31.25 0.64
C ARG A 282 -13.70 -30.83 -0.30
N GLU A 283 -12.72 -30.09 0.20
CA GLU A 283 -11.54 -29.69 -0.57
C GLU A 283 -10.63 -30.89 -0.90
N GLU A 284 -10.37 -31.75 0.07
CA GLU A 284 -9.56 -32.97 -0.07
C GLU A 284 -10.15 -33.89 -1.13
N THR A 285 -11.47 -34.10 -1.08
CA THR A 285 -12.19 -34.91 -2.08
C THR A 285 -12.02 -34.32 -3.49
N ALA A 286 -12.09 -33.00 -3.63
CA ALA A 286 -11.89 -32.35 -4.93
C ALA A 286 -10.46 -32.47 -5.43
N LEU A 287 -9.44 -32.37 -4.56
CA LEU A 287 -8.05 -32.60 -4.94
C LEU A 287 -7.82 -34.04 -5.41
N GLN A 288 -8.41 -35.03 -4.72
CA GLN A 288 -8.35 -36.42 -5.15
C GLN A 288 -9.03 -36.63 -6.52
N GLN A 289 -10.16 -35.97 -6.77
CA GLN A 289 -10.84 -36.00 -8.07
C GLN A 289 -9.99 -35.35 -9.17
N LEU A 290 -9.35 -34.20 -8.90
CA LEU A 290 -8.44 -33.56 -9.85
C LEU A 290 -7.24 -34.43 -10.16
N ALA A 291 -6.63 -35.07 -9.16
CA ALA A 291 -5.52 -35.98 -9.37
C ALA A 291 -5.90 -37.14 -10.29
N ARG A 292 -7.09 -37.74 -10.09
CA ARG A 292 -7.63 -38.77 -10.99
C ARG A 292 -7.86 -38.24 -12.40
N ALA A 293 -8.49 -37.07 -12.54
CA ALA A 293 -8.76 -36.45 -13.83
C ALA A 293 -7.45 -36.17 -14.59
N ARG A 294 -6.42 -35.66 -13.92
CA ARG A 294 -5.09 -35.43 -14.48
C ARG A 294 -4.43 -36.71 -14.96
N ASN A 295 -4.43 -37.77 -14.14
CA ASN A 295 -3.89 -39.07 -14.54
C ASN A 295 -4.62 -39.64 -15.77
N THR A 296 -5.95 -39.45 -15.87
CA THR A 296 -6.71 -39.82 -17.07
C THR A 296 -6.27 -38.97 -18.28
N ALA A 297 -6.10 -37.66 -18.11
CA ALA A 297 -5.68 -36.75 -19.19
C ALA A 297 -4.25 -37.02 -19.70
N GLU A 298 -3.38 -37.60 -18.88
CA GLU A 298 -2.02 -38.01 -19.26
C GLU A 298 -2.00 -39.09 -20.34
N ILE A 299 -3.04 -39.92 -20.44
CA ILE A 299 -3.21 -40.90 -21.53
C ILE A 299 -3.18 -40.19 -22.91
N GLY A 300 -3.68 -38.95 -22.97
CA GLY A 300 -3.53 -38.07 -24.13
C GLY A 300 -4.41 -38.38 -25.33
N THR A 301 -5.32 -39.37 -25.25
CA THR A 301 -6.32 -39.59 -26.30
C THR A 301 -7.52 -38.66 -26.12
N ILE A 302 -8.23 -38.33 -27.21
CA ILE A 302 -9.46 -37.50 -27.16
C ILE A 302 -10.49 -38.09 -26.17
N SER A 303 -10.66 -39.42 -26.17
CA SER A 303 -11.56 -40.10 -25.24
C SER A 303 -11.15 -39.87 -23.78
N ALA A 304 -9.85 -40.03 -23.48
CA ALA A 304 -9.34 -39.86 -22.12
C ALA A 304 -9.40 -38.39 -21.67
N LEU A 305 -9.12 -37.43 -22.56
CA LEU A 305 -9.27 -36.00 -22.27
C LEU A 305 -10.73 -35.63 -21.99
N ASN A 306 -11.69 -36.15 -22.76
CA ASN A 306 -13.11 -35.94 -22.51
C ASN A 306 -13.57 -36.55 -21.18
N GLU A 307 -13.05 -37.73 -20.82
CA GLU A 307 -13.30 -38.34 -19.52
C GLU A 307 -12.71 -37.50 -18.38
N ALA A 308 -11.47 -37.02 -18.51
CA ALA A 308 -10.84 -36.12 -17.55
C ALA A 308 -11.66 -34.84 -17.35
N ILE A 309 -12.14 -34.22 -18.44
CA ILE A 309 -13.03 -33.05 -18.38
C ILE A 309 -14.32 -33.39 -17.62
N ALA A 310 -14.93 -34.55 -17.88
CA ALA A 310 -16.14 -34.98 -17.18
C ALA A 310 -15.89 -35.17 -15.68
N GLN A 311 -14.75 -35.77 -15.31
CA GLN A 311 -14.34 -35.94 -13.91
C GLN A 311 -14.13 -34.58 -13.21
N ALA A 312 -13.39 -33.65 -13.82
CA ALA A 312 -13.14 -32.33 -13.23
C ALA A 312 -14.41 -31.46 -13.14
N LYS A 313 -15.39 -31.65 -14.04
CA LYS A 313 -16.69 -30.95 -13.99
C LYS A 313 -17.54 -31.30 -12.77
N LEU A 314 -17.24 -32.41 -12.08
CA LEU A 314 -17.91 -32.77 -10.82
C LEU A 314 -17.55 -31.80 -9.68
N ILE A 315 -16.48 -31.01 -9.84
CA ILE A 315 -16.05 -30.01 -8.86
C ILE A 315 -16.83 -28.72 -9.10
N THR A 316 -17.84 -28.53 -8.26
CA THR A 316 -18.81 -27.43 -8.34
C THR A 316 -18.19 -26.08 -7.96
N PRO A 317 -18.80 -24.94 -8.40
CA PRO A 317 -18.27 -23.60 -8.14
C PRO A 317 -18.13 -23.18 -6.67
N ASP A 318 -18.83 -23.83 -5.75
CA ASP A 318 -18.72 -23.60 -4.31
C ASP A 318 -17.47 -24.24 -3.68
N ASN A 319 -16.77 -25.11 -4.42
CA ASN A 319 -15.55 -25.77 -3.95
C ASN A 319 -14.33 -24.84 -4.13
N PRO A 320 -13.45 -24.73 -3.11
CA PRO A 320 -12.21 -23.94 -3.22
C PRO A 320 -11.33 -24.30 -4.43
N ARG A 321 -11.39 -25.56 -4.91
CA ARG A 321 -10.61 -26.07 -6.05
C ARG A 321 -11.27 -25.89 -7.41
N HIS A 322 -12.40 -25.21 -7.48
CA HIS A 322 -13.11 -25.00 -8.75
C HIS A 322 -12.28 -24.24 -9.78
N GLN A 323 -11.52 -23.22 -9.37
CA GLN A 323 -10.67 -22.46 -10.31
C GLN A 323 -9.56 -23.35 -10.90
N GLU A 324 -9.00 -24.25 -10.10
CA GLU A 324 -8.00 -25.22 -10.54
C GLU A 324 -8.62 -26.20 -11.55
N ALA A 325 -9.81 -26.73 -11.24
CA ALA A 325 -10.58 -27.59 -12.15
C ALA A 325 -10.92 -26.89 -13.47
N ALA A 326 -11.35 -25.63 -13.44
CA ALA A 326 -11.71 -24.86 -14.63
C ALA A 326 -10.51 -24.64 -15.56
N ARG A 327 -9.31 -24.40 -15.00
CA ARG A 327 -8.06 -24.29 -15.78
C ARG A 327 -7.72 -25.61 -16.47
N ASP A 328 -7.80 -26.72 -15.75
CA ASP A 328 -7.54 -28.05 -16.31
C ASP A 328 -8.54 -28.40 -17.42
N ILE A 329 -9.83 -28.13 -17.20
CA ILE A 329 -10.88 -28.32 -18.21
C ILE A 329 -10.59 -27.50 -19.47
N ALA A 330 -10.21 -26.23 -19.33
CA ALA A 330 -9.90 -25.36 -20.47
C ALA A 330 -8.71 -25.91 -21.28
N ASN A 331 -7.63 -26.30 -20.60
CA ASN A 331 -6.43 -26.86 -21.22
C ASN A 331 -6.74 -28.18 -21.97
N TRP A 332 -7.50 -29.09 -21.35
CA TRP A 332 -7.88 -30.35 -22.00
C TRP A 332 -8.86 -30.12 -23.16
N THR A 333 -9.79 -29.19 -23.03
CA THR A 333 -10.73 -28.82 -24.11
C THR A 333 -9.98 -28.28 -25.33
N GLU A 334 -8.98 -27.41 -25.11
CA GLU A 334 -8.12 -26.92 -26.19
C GLU A 334 -7.36 -28.06 -26.87
N ARG A 335 -6.76 -28.98 -26.10
CA ARG A 335 -6.07 -30.15 -26.66
C ARG A 335 -7.00 -31.03 -27.51
N VAL A 336 -8.21 -31.31 -27.03
CA VAL A 336 -9.23 -32.05 -27.79
C VAL A 336 -9.52 -31.32 -29.11
N GLN A 337 -9.78 -30.01 -29.07
CA GLN A 337 -10.07 -29.24 -30.28
C GLN A 337 -8.90 -29.28 -31.26
N VAL A 338 -7.67 -29.13 -30.80
CA VAL A 338 -6.47 -29.23 -31.63
C VAL A 338 -6.36 -30.60 -32.28
N ASP A 339 -6.53 -31.68 -31.53
CA ASP A 339 -6.39 -33.04 -32.04
C ASP A 339 -7.49 -33.40 -33.05
N GLU A 340 -8.72 -32.90 -32.86
CA GLU A 340 -9.84 -33.03 -33.80
C GLU A 340 -9.62 -32.21 -35.08
N ASP A 341 -9.16 -30.96 -34.96
CA ASP A 341 -9.09 -30.02 -36.08
C ASP A 341 -7.80 -30.14 -36.90
N ARG A 342 -6.71 -30.63 -36.29
CA ARG A 342 -5.40 -30.81 -36.95
C ARG A 342 -5.45 -31.68 -38.21
N PRO A 343 -6.15 -32.82 -38.29
CA PRO A 343 -6.27 -33.58 -39.53
C PRO A 343 -7.02 -32.80 -40.62
N ILE A 344 -8.07 -32.04 -40.25
CA ILE A 344 -8.83 -31.19 -41.19
C ILE A 344 -7.90 -30.15 -41.81
N LEU A 345 -7.14 -29.42 -40.97
CA LEU A 345 -6.22 -28.39 -41.45
C LEU A 345 -5.06 -28.98 -42.27
N ARG A 346 -4.56 -30.17 -41.91
CA ARG A 346 -3.54 -30.89 -42.67
C ARG A 346 -4.04 -31.28 -44.06
N GLN A 347 -5.26 -31.81 -44.15
CA GLN A 347 -5.88 -32.16 -45.42
C GLN A 347 -6.13 -30.92 -46.28
N ALA A 348 -6.62 -29.82 -45.69
CA ALA A 348 -6.79 -28.54 -46.37
C ALA A 348 -5.46 -28.05 -46.99
N ARG A 349 -4.36 -28.13 -46.24
CA ARG A 349 -3.01 -27.77 -46.73
C ARG A 349 -2.54 -28.68 -47.87
N GLN A 350 -2.80 -29.97 -47.81
CA GLN A 350 -2.48 -30.90 -48.89
C GLN A 350 -3.24 -30.56 -50.17
N LEU A 351 -4.54 -30.29 -50.07
CA LEU A 351 -5.37 -29.83 -51.19
C LEU A 351 -4.82 -28.53 -51.81
N ALA A 352 -4.44 -27.57 -50.96
CA ALA A 352 -3.86 -26.31 -51.43
C ALA A 352 -2.53 -26.52 -52.15
N SER A 353 -1.67 -27.39 -51.62
CA SER A 353 -0.38 -27.72 -52.24
C SER A 353 -0.53 -28.42 -53.60
N ALA A 354 -1.62 -29.18 -53.78
CA ALA A 354 -1.98 -29.79 -55.06
C ALA A 354 -2.65 -28.81 -56.04
N GLY A 355 -2.84 -27.54 -55.66
CA GLY A 355 -3.46 -26.51 -56.48
C GLY A 355 -4.99 -26.42 -56.38
N ASN A 356 -5.63 -27.28 -55.58
CA ASN A 356 -7.08 -27.31 -55.36
C ASN A 356 -7.49 -26.32 -54.25
N LEU A 357 -7.29 -25.03 -54.50
CA LEU A 357 -7.45 -23.98 -53.48
C LEU A 357 -8.89 -23.83 -52.98
N GLU A 358 -9.89 -23.97 -53.84
CA GLU A 358 -11.31 -23.89 -53.46
C GLU A 358 -11.70 -25.02 -52.50
N GLN A 359 -11.23 -26.24 -52.79
CA GLN A 359 -11.45 -27.41 -51.92
C GLN A 359 -10.68 -27.27 -50.60
N ALA A 360 -9.48 -26.71 -50.63
CA ALA A 360 -8.70 -26.41 -49.44
C ALA A 360 -9.43 -25.43 -48.51
N ILE A 361 -10.02 -24.37 -49.08
CA ILE A 361 -10.83 -23.39 -48.33
C ILE A 361 -12.03 -24.10 -47.69
N GLN A 362 -12.81 -24.85 -48.46
CA GLN A 362 -13.96 -25.61 -47.94
C GLN A 362 -13.57 -26.58 -46.82
N GLN A 363 -12.42 -27.24 -46.95
CA GLN A 363 -11.93 -28.15 -45.91
C GLN A 363 -11.55 -27.38 -44.64
N ALA A 364 -10.82 -26.26 -44.74
CA ALA A 364 -10.44 -25.46 -43.58
C ALA A 364 -11.63 -24.74 -42.91
N GLU A 365 -12.70 -24.43 -43.66
CA GLU A 365 -13.94 -23.84 -43.14
C GLU A 365 -14.73 -24.79 -42.21
N GLN A 366 -14.42 -26.09 -42.22
CA GLN A 366 -14.98 -27.05 -41.25
C GLN A 366 -14.53 -26.74 -39.81
N ILE A 367 -13.43 -26.00 -39.64
CA ILE A 367 -12.97 -25.54 -38.33
C ILE A 367 -13.80 -24.34 -37.90
N ALA A 368 -14.69 -24.56 -36.92
CA ALA A 368 -15.64 -23.57 -36.46
C ALA A 368 -14.99 -22.38 -35.70
N PRO A 369 -15.61 -21.19 -35.69
CA PRO A 369 -15.17 -20.06 -34.86
C PRO A 369 -15.10 -20.42 -33.38
N GLY A 370 -14.08 -19.89 -32.68
CA GLY A 370 -13.88 -20.12 -31.25
C GLY A 370 -13.15 -21.41 -30.88
N ARG A 371 -12.80 -22.24 -31.87
CA ARG A 371 -11.93 -23.41 -31.67
C ARG A 371 -10.45 -23.03 -31.73
N ALA A 372 -9.61 -23.84 -31.10
CA ALA A 372 -8.17 -23.60 -30.97
C ALA A 372 -7.46 -23.30 -32.31
N LEU A 373 -7.76 -24.04 -33.38
CA LEU A 373 -7.11 -23.87 -34.70
C LEU A 373 -7.82 -22.90 -35.65
N TYR A 374 -8.87 -22.21 -35.21
CA TYR A 374 -9.67 -21.34 -36.08
C TYR A 374 -8.86 -20.19 -36.69
N SER A 375 -8.00 -19.55 -35.91
CA SER A 375 -7.17 -18.43 -36.38
C SER A 375 -6.19 -18.88 -37.47
N GLU A 376 -5.54 -20.02 -37.26
CA GLU A 376 -4.60 -20.64 -38.21
C GLU A 376 -5.32 -21.07 -39.51
N ALA A 377 -6.53 -21.65 -39.37
CA ALA A 377 -7.39 -21.99 -40.50
C ALA A 377 -7.78 -20.73 -41.30
N ARG A 378 -8.20 -19.66 -40.62
CA ARG A 378 -8.62 -18.41 -41.26
C ARG A 378 -7.49 -17.72 -41.99
N GLN A 379 -6.29 -17.71 -41.42
CA GLN A 379 -5.09 -17.19 -42.07
C GLN A 379 -4.81 -17.97 -43.37
N SER A 380 -4.89 -19.29 -43.31
CA SER A 380 -4.69 -20.16 -44.49
C SER A 380 -5.73 -19.87 -45.58
N ILE A 381 -7.01 -19.77 -45.20
CA ILE A 381 -8.12 -19.43 -46.11
C ILE A 381 -7.87 -18.08 -46.80
N ASN A 382 -7.53 -17.03 -46.04
CA ASN A 382 -7.27 -15.70 -46.61
C ASN A 382 -6.12 -15.73 -47.62
N GLN A 383 -5.06 -16.50 -47.33
CA GLN A 383 -3.91 -16.65 -48.24
C GLN A 383 -4.30 -17.38 -49.54
N TRP A 384 -5.07 -18.46 -49.44
CA TRP A 384 -5.55 -19.20 -50.61
C TRP A 384 -6.51 -18.38 -51.45
N GLN A 385 -7.45 -17.66 -50.81
CA GLN A 385 -8.35 -16.72 -51.49
C GLN A 385 -7.58 -15.63 -52.24
N ALA A 386 -6.55 -15.05 -51.61
CA ALA A 386 -5.70 -14.06 -52.29
C ALA A 386 -4.96 -14.66 -53.49
N THR A 387 -4.55 -15.93 -53.41
CA THR A 387 -3.88 -16.61 -54.52
C THR A 387 -4.84 -16.88 -55.68
N ILE A 388 -6.08 -17.30 -55.40
CA ILE A 388 -7.14 -17.45 -56.41
C ILE A 388 -7.42 -16.10 -57.08
N GLN A 389 -7.62 -15.04 -56.29
CA GLN A 389 -7.88 -13.69 -56.81
C GLN A 389 -6.75 -13.20 -57.71
N ARG A 390 -5.47 -13.36 -57.29
CA ARG A 390 -4.33 -13.01 -58.15
C ARG A 390 -4.36 -13.78 -59.47
N ARG A 391 -4.64 -15.09 -59.46
CA ARG A 391 -4.73 -15.89 -60.69
C ARG A 391 -5.79 -15.36 -61.66
N ILE A 392 -6.92 -14.89 -61.14
CA ILE A 392 -8.03 -14.33 -61.94
C ILE A 392 -7.70 -12.91 -62.43
N ASP A 393 -7.14 -12.08 -61.57
CA ASP A 393 -6.95 -10.65 -61.83
C ASP A 393 -5.64 -10.34 -62.58
N GLN A 394 -4.63 -11.22 -62.51
CA GLN A 394 -3.33 -11.00 -63.15
C GLN A 394 -3.43 -10.78 -64.67
N PRO A 395 -4.19 -11.59 -65.45
CA PRO A 395 -4.32 -11.35 -66.88
C PRO A 395 -4.96 -10.00 -67.22
N ILE A 396 -5.88 -9.52 -66.38
CA ILE A 396 -6.51 -8.20 -66.53
C ILE A 396 -5.47 -7.10 -66.31
N LEU A 397 -4.65 -7.23 -65.26
CA LEU A 397 -3.60 -6.28 -64.97
C LEU A 397 -2.51 -6.28 -66.05
N ASP A 398 -2.10 -7.46 -66.52
CA ASP A 398 -1.10 -7.61 -67.59
C ASP A 398 -1.61 -6.98 -68.90
N GLN A 399 -2.90 -7.17 -69.24
CA GLN A 399 -3.53 -6.52 -70.38
C GLN A 399 -3.54 -5.01 -70.23
N ALA A 400 -3.88 -4.49 -69.04
CA ALA A 400 -3.87 -3.05 -68.77
C ALA A 400 -2.46 -2.46 -68.92
N ILE A 401 -1.43 -3.16 -68.41
CA ILE A 401 -0.02 -2.77 -68.57
C ILE A 401 0.39 -2.78 -70.05
N ALA A 402 0.01 -3.79 -70.81
CA ALA A 402 0.30 -3.86 -72.25
C ALA A 402 -0.33 -2.69 -73.03
N LEU A 403 -1.57 -2.30 -72.69
CA LEU A 403 -2.25 -1.13 -73.26
C LEU A 403 -1.51 0.17 -72.93
N ALA A 404 -1.06 0.34 -71.68
CA ALA A 404 -0.29 1.50 -71.27
C ALA A 404 1.09 1.57 -71.97
N ASN A 405 1.77 0.44 -72.13
CA ASN A 405 3.03 0.37 -72.88
C ASN A 405 2.86 0.77 -74.36
N ALA A 406 1.67 0.55 -74.92
CA ALA A 406 1.28 1.06 -76.25
C ALA A 406 0.81 2.53 -76.23
N GLN A 407 1.05 3.25 -75.13
CA GLN A 407 0.63 4.64 -74.87
C GLN A 407 -0.89 4.87 -74.90
N ASN A 408 -1.69 3.78 -74.80
CA ASN A 408 -3.14 3.86 -74.68
C ASN A 408 -3.56 3.86 -73.20
N TYR A 409 -3.27 4.97 -72.53
CA TYR A 409 -3.49 5.14 -71.09
C TYR A 409 -4.97 5.12 -70.69
N GLU A 410 -5.86 5.62 -71.54
CA GLU A 410 -7.31 5.63 -71.28
C GLU A 410 -7.87 4.20 -71.23
N ALA A 411 -7.51 3.36 -72.20
CA ALA A 411 -7.89 1.95 -72.22
C ALA A 411 -7.24 1.17 -71.07
N ALA A 412 -5.95 1.42 -70.79
CA ALA A 412 -5.24 0.81 -69.66
C ALA A 412 -5.95 1.05 -68.32
N ILE A 413 -6.33 2.31 -68.06
CA ILE A 413 -7.09 2.68 -66.84
C ILE A 413 -8.44 1.95 -66.80
N SER A 414 -9.16 1.90 -67.93
CA SER A 414 -10.45 1.21 -68.00
C SER A 414 -10.33 -0.29 -67.70
N THR A 415 -9.31 -0.96 -68.24
CA THR A 415 -9.05 -2.39 -68.00
C THR A 415 -8.63 -2.64 -66.54
N ALA A 416 -7.69 -1.86 -65.98
CA ALA A 416 -7.26 -2.04 -64.59
C ALA A 416 -8.37 -1.77 -63.57
N ARG A 417 -9.35 -0.91 -63.89
CA ARG A 417 -10.52 -0.65 -63.03
C ARG A 417 -11.47 -1.84 -62.90
N GLN A 418 -11.36 -2.86 -63.76
CA GLN A 418 -12.12 -4.10 -63.62
C GLN A 418 -11.70 -4.90 -62.39
N ILE A 419 -10.50 -4.62 -61.84
CA ILE A 419 -10.02 -5.24 -60.59
C ILE A 419 -10.68 -4.51 -59.40
N GLU A 420 -11.59 -5.21 -58.71
CA GLU A 420 -12.37 -4.66 -57.60
C GLU A 420 -11.48 -4.24 -56.41
N ALA A 421 -11.92 -3.23 -55.65
CA ALA A 421 -11.10 -2.62 -54.59
C ALA A 421 -10.77 -3.54 -53.40
N ASN A 422 -11.51 -4.64 -53.21
CA ASN A 422 -11.32 -5.61 -52.13
C ASN A 422 -10.49 -6.84 -52.56
N ARG A 423 -9.97 -6.85 -53.79
CA ARG A 423 -9.18 -7.96 -54.34
C ARG A 423 -7.69 -7.82 -54.04
N ALA A 424 -6.98 -8.94 -54.10
CA ALA A 424 -5.56 -9.04 -53.83
C ALA A 424 -4.67 -8.12 -54.70
N LEU A 425 -5.02 -7.89 -55.97
CA LEU A 425 -4.25 -7.01 -56.89
C LEU A 425 -4.73 -5.54 -56.90
N SER A 426 -5.73 -5.19 -56.11
CA SER A 426 -6.33 -3.86 -56.14
C SER A 426 -5.35 -2.72 -55.82
N GLY A 427 -4.41 -2.94 -54.90
CA GLY A 427 -3.38 -1.97 -54.54
C GLY A 427 -2.43 -1.69 -55.70
N GLU A 428 -1.99 -2.74 -56.39
CA GLU A 428 -1.11 -2.64 -57.56
C GLU A 428 -1.84 -1.96 -58.73
N ALA A 429 -3.07 -2.40 -59.02
CA ALA A 429 -3.91 -1.80 -60.06
C ALA A 429 -4.14 -0.29 -59.83
N ARG A 430 -4.43 0.13 -58.59
CA ARG A 430 -4.58 1.55 -58.24
C ARG A 430 -3.28 2.34 -58.44
N GLY A 431 -2.14 1.74 -58.07
CA GLY A 431 -0.83 2.33 -58.31
C GLY A 431 -0.56 2.58 -59.79
N GLN A 432 -0.88 1.61 -60.65
CA GLN A 432 -0.75 1.74 -62.10
C GLN A 432 -1.71 2.80 -62.68
N ILE A 433 -2.98 2.78 -62.28
CA ILE A 433 -3.98 3.78 -62.69
C ILE A 433 -3.50 5.20 -62.37
N SER A 434 -2.97 5.42 -61.16
CA SER A 434 -2.46 6.73 -60.76
C SER A 434 -1.29 7.20 -61.64
N ARG A 435 -0.38 6.29 -62.02
CA ARG A 435 0.71 6.60 -62.95
C ARG A 435 0.19 6.99 -64.32
N TRP A 436 -0.72 6.20 -64.90
CA TRP A 436 -1.29 6.47 -66.23
C TRP A 436 -2.12 7.76 -66.27
N GLN A 437 -2.82 8.09 -65.19
CA GLN A 437 -3.49 9.39 -65.05
C GLN A 437 -2.49 10.55 -65.09
N GLY A 438 -1.31 10.38 -64.47
CA GLY A 438 -0.20 11.32 -64.58
C GLY A 438 0.29 11.50 -66.02
N GLU A 439 0.44 10.41 -66.78
CA GLU A 439 0.83 10.46 -68.19
C GLU A 439 -0.20 11.20 -69.06
N ILE A 440 -1.50 10.93 -68.87
CA ILE A 440 -2.57 11.63 -69.60
C ILE A 440 -2.53 13.14 -69.32
N ASN A 441 -2.39 13.53 -68.04
CA ASN A 441 -2.30 14.93 -67.65
C ASN A 441 -1.05 15.60 -68.25
N ALA A 442 0.08 14.91 -68.22
CA ALA A 442 1.34 15.39 -68.80
C ALA A 442 1.23 15.60 -70.31
N GLN A 443 0.64 14.65 -71.05
CA GLN A 443 0.41 14.77 -72.50
C GLN A 443 -0.56 15.92 -72.84
N ASN A 444 -1.64 16.08 -72.07
CA ASN A 444 -2.60 17.17 -72.27
C ASN A 444 -1.97 18.54 -72.00
N ASN A 445 -1.18 18.66 -70.92
CA ASN A 445 -0.46 19.89 -70.60
C ASN A 445 0.58 20.23 -71.67
N LEU A 446 1.32 19.23 -72.17
CA LEU A 446 2.28 19.41 -73.26
C LEU A 446 1.60 19.94 -74.54
N ARG A 447 0.51 19.29 -74.98
CA ARG A 447 -0.25 19.67 -76.18
C ARG A 447 -0.80 21.09 -76.06
N ARG A 448 -1.48 21.38 -74.96
CA ARG A 448 -2.07 22.70 -74.70
C ARG A 448 -1.02 23.80 -74.60
N ALA A 449 0.13 23.51 -73.99
CA ALA A 449 1.26 24.44 -73.94
C ALA A 449 1.79 24.75 -75.36
N GLN A 450 1.93 23.74 -76.21
CA GLN A 450 2.34 23.94 -77.61
C GLN A 450 1.32 24.75 -78.42
N GLU A 451 0.02 24.51 -78.24
CA GLU A 451 -1.06 25.28 -78.87
C GLU A 451 -1.02 26.74 -78.44
N LEU A 452 -0.87 27.03 -77.15
CA LEU A 452 -0.77 28.40 -76.65
C LEU A 452 0.46 29.13 -77.23
N ALA A 453 1.62 28.46 -77.24
CA ALA A 453 2.86 29.01 -77.77
C ALA A 453 2.80 29.35 -79.28
N SER A 454 1.86 28.78 -80.03
CA SER A 454 1.73 29.01 -81.48
C SER A 454 1.45 30.48 -81.86
N SER A 455 0.80 31.24 -80.97
CA SER A 455 0.47 32.65 -81.20
C SER A 455 1.66 33.60 -81.03
N ARG A 456 2.80 33.13 -80.49
CA ARG A 456 4.06 33.87 -80.36
C ARG A 456 3.92 35.25 -79.71
N THR A 457 3.04 35.37 -78.73
CA THR A 457 2.94 36.58 -77.88
C THR A 457 3.58 36.31 -76.53
N VAL A 458 4.01 37.36 -75.84
CA VAL A 458 4.58 37.23 -74.50
C VAL A 458 3.59 36.53 -73.55
N ASP A 459 2.33 36.95 -73.54
CA ASP A 459 1.30 36.35 -72.67
C ASP A 459 1.03 34.87 -72.98
N SER A 460 0.96 34.51 -74.26
CA SER A 460 0.70 33.13 -74.65
C SER A 460 1.89 32.20 -74.43
N LEU A 461 3.12 32.67 -74.60
CA LEU A 461 4.34 31.94 -74.25
C LEU A 461 4.48 31.78 -72.73
N ASN A 462 4.06 32.76 -71.93
CA ASN A 462 4.04 32.65 -70.47
C ASN A 462 3.03 31.60 -69.99
N GLN A 463 1.82 31.59 -70.55
CA GLN A 463 0.82 30.56 -70.24
C GLN A 463 1.31 29.16 -70.66
N ALA A 464 1.99 29.05 -71.80
CA ALA A 464 2.63 27.81 -72.22
C ALA A 464 3.73 27.35 -71.24
N LEU A 465 4.56 28.29 -70.75
CA LEU A 465 5.60 28.02 -69.74
C LEU A 465 5.01 27.58 -68.38
N GLN A 466 3.88 28.16 -67.97
CA GLN A 466 3.18 27.73 -66.75
C GLN A 466 2.62 26.31 -66.87
N LEU A 467 2.08 25.91 -68.02
CA LEU A 467 1.55 24.55 -68.22
C LEU A 467 2.67 23.50 -68.36
N ILE A 468 3.75 23.82 -69.09
CA ILE A 468 4.85 22.87 -69.30
C ILE A 468 5.66 22.63 -68.02
N SER A 469 5.73 23.61 -67.11
CA SER A 469 6.39 23.42 -65.81
C SER A 469 5.69 22.41 -64.91
N GLN A 470 4.37 22.22 -65.09
CA GLN A 470 3.57 21.21 -64.39
C GLN A 470 3.75 19.78 -64.93
N VAL A 471 4.44 19.59 -66.05
CA VAL A 471 4.74 18.27 -66.60
C VAL A 471 5.90 17.64 -65.82
N PRO A 472 5.69 16.51 -65.11
CA PRO A 472 6.76 15.87 -64.35
C PRO A 472 7.83 15.28 -65.27
N ARG A 473 9.10 15.39 -64.88
CA ARG A 473 10.23 14.83 -65.66
C ARG A 473 10.19 13.31 -65.82
N SER A 474 9.49 12.63 -64.91
CA SER A 474 9.34 11.17 -64.91
C SER A 474 8.33 10.64 -65.93
N THR A 475 7.58 11.52 -66.58
CA THR A 475 6.58 11.15 -67.60
C THR A 475 7.21 11.05 -68.98
N ASP A 476 6.59 10.31 -69.90
CA ASP A 476 7.04 10.22 -71.29
C ASP A 476 7.13 11.61 -71.95
N ALA A 477 6.16 12.49 -71.64
CA ALA A 477 6.12 13.87 -72.11
C ALA A 477 7.20 14.78 -71.47
N GLY A 478 7.78 14.37 -70.35
CA GLY A 478 8.77 15.12 -69.59
C GLY A 478 10.10 15.33 -70.33
N GLY A 479 10.45 14.44 -71.27
CA GLY A 479 11.70 14.53 -72.04
C GLY A 479 11.83 15.80 -72.89
N GLN A 480 10.73 16.33 -73.39
CA GLN A 480 10.71 17.54 -74.23
C GLN A 480 10.57 18.84 -73.41
N ARG A 481 10.28 18.71 -72.11
CA ARG A 481 9.95 19.83 -71.22
C ARG A 481 11.01 20.92 -71.23
N LEU A 482 12.26 20.55 -70.96
CA LEU A 482 13.36 21.51 -70.83
C LEU A 482 13.67 22.21 -72.16
N GLN A 483 13.58 21.48 -73.27
CA GLN A 483 13.77 22.06 -74.60
C GLN A 483 12.69 23.10 -74.92
N LEU A 484 11.42 22.80 -74.64
CA LEU A 484 10.32 23.73 -74.86
C LEU A 484 10.41 24.96 -73.95
N VAL A 485 10.75 24.76 -72.67
CA VAL A 485 11.00 25.86 -71.73
C VAL A 485 12.08 26.79 -72.27
N ASN A 486 13.22 26.24 -72.72
CA ASN A 486 14.30 27.03 -73.29
C ASN A 486 13.86 27.78 -74.55
N ASN A 487 13.23 27.08 -75.50
CA ASN A 487 12.78 27.65 -76.77
C ASN A 487 11.81 28.82 -76.58
N TRP A 488 10.78 28.65 -75.76
CA TRP A 488 9.79 29.70 -75.52
C TRP A 488 10.36 30.86 -74.71
N SER A 489 11.26 30.59 -73.77
CA SER A 489 11.96 31.65 -73.04
C SER A 489 12.86 32.49 -73.94
N TYR A 490 13.58 31.88 -74.89
CA TYR A 490 14.35 32.63 -75.88
C TYR A 490 13.46 33.44 -76.82
N GLN A 491 12.27 32.94 -77.17
CA GLN A 491 11.29 33.72 -77.94
C GLN A 491 10.78 34.93 -77.15
N ILE A 492 10.47 34.78 -75.86
CA ILE A 492 10.11 35.91 -74.98
C ILE A 492 11.26 36.92 -74.90
N LEU A 493 12.50 36.45 -74.72
CA LEU A 493 13.69 37.30 -74.71
C LEU A 493 13.84 38.09 -76.02
N SER A 494 13.63 37.46 -77.18
CA SER A 494 13.68 38.12 -78.48
C SER A 494 12.57 39.17 -78.62
N LEU A 495 11.33 38.84 -78.26
CA LEU A 495 10.21 39.78 -78.29
C LEU A 495 10.44 40.98 -77.35
N ALA A 496 11.03 40.73 -76.18
CA ALA A 496 11.39 41.79 -75.25
C ALA A 496 12.46 42.73 -75.86
N GLN A 497 13.48 42.18 -76.52
CA GLN A 497 14.48 42.98 -77.23
C GLN A 497 13.87 43.80 -78.38
N GLU A 498 12.91 43.25 -79.13
CA GLU A 498 12.17 43.99 -80.15
C GLU A 498 11.38 45.16 -79.56
N GLN A 499 10.68 44.94 -78.43
CA GLN A 499 9.99 46.02 -77.72
C GLN A 499 10.97 47.09 -77.20
N ALA A 500 12.13 46.70 -76.69
CA ALA A 500 13.17 47.63 -76.25
C ALA A 500 13.74 48.46 -77.41
N ARG A 501 13.94 47.86 -78.60
CA ARG A 501 14.41 48.56 -79.81
C ARG A 501 13.48 49.68 -80.27
N VAL A 502 12.17 49.52 -80.06
CA VAL A 502 11.16 50.55 -80.37
C VAL A 502 10.88 51.49 -79.18
N GLY A 503 11.73 51.46 -78.14
CA GLY A 503 11.66 52.36 -76.98
C GLY A 503 10.71 51.92 -75.86
N ASN A 504 10.03 50.78 -75.98
CA ASN A 504 9.07 50.28 -75.00
C ASN A 504 9.74 49.46 -73.88
N TYR A 505 10.66 50.08 -73.14
CA TYR A 505 11.44 49.40 -72.08
C TYR A 505 10.55 48.75 -71.00
N GLN A 506 9.42 49.36 -70.62
CA GLN A 506 8.51 48.76 -69.62
C GLN A 506 7.89 47.44 -70.09
N ARG A 507 7.46 47.36 -71.36
CA ARG A 507 6.91 46.11 -71.93
C ARG A 507 7.99 45.04 -72.07
N ALA A 508 9.21 45.45 -72.41
CA ALA A 508 10.36 44.56 -72.48
C ALA A 508 10.73 43.98 -71.10
N ILE A 509 10.77 44.81 -70.06
CA ILE A 509 11.01 44.39 -68.66
C ILE A 509 9.93 43.40 -68.20
N ASN A 510 8.65 43.73 -68.39
CA ASN A 510 7.54 42.84 -68.00
C ASN A 510 7.61 41.48 -68.72
N ALA A 511 8.09 41.44 -69.97
CA ALA A 511 8.27 40.19 -70.70
C ALA A 511 9.42 39.34 -70.13
N LEU A 512 10.56 39.97 -69.80
CA LEU A 512 11.73 39.25 -69.25
C LEU A 512 11.49 38.71 -67.84
N GLU A 513 10.69 39.37 -67.02
CA GLU A 513 10.32 38.89 -65.68
C GLU A 513 9.57 37.55 -65.69
N GLN A 514 9.00 37.20 -66.83
CA GLN A 514 8.20 35.98 -67.00
C GLN A 514 9.04 34.78 -67.47
N ILE A 515 10.34 34.99 -67.73
CA ILE A 515 11.26 33.91 -68.10
C ILE A 515 11.63 33.12 -66.83
N PRO A 516 11.35 31.80 -66.78
CA PRO A 516 11.59 30.98 -65.60
C PRO A 516 13.07 30.74 -65.35
N SER A 517 13.45 30.59 -64.08
CA SER A 517 14.84 30.36 -63.65
C SER A 517 15.46 29.05 -64.16
N GLU A 518 14.63 28.06 -64.46
CA GLU A 518 15.06 26.79 -65.06
C GLU A 518 15.40 26.87 -66.55
N SER A 519 15.18 28.03 -67.18
CA SER A 519 15.49 28.26 -68.58
C SER A 519 16.94 28.68 -68.81
N ALA A 520 17.53 28.21 -69.91
CA ALA A 520 18.83 28.67 -70.39
C ALA A 520 18.84 30.17 -70.74
N ALA A 521 17.69 30.76 -71.09
CA ALA A 521 17.57 32.19 -71.40
C ALA A 521 17.56 33.08 -70.15
N TYR A 522 17.43 32.51 -68.95
CA TYR A 522 17.24 33.26 -67.71
C TYR A 522 18.42 34.18 -67.39
N GLY A 523 19.67 33.70 -67.54
CA GLY A 523 20.86 34.52 -67.29
C GLY A 523 20.91 35.77 -68.17
N SER A 524 20.65 35.61 -69.47
CA SER A 524 20.56 36.72 -70.42
C SER A 524 19.37 37.65 -70.11
N ALA A 525 18.23 37.10 -69.70
CA ALA A 525 17.08 37.90 -69.29
C ALA A 525 17.41 38.79 -68.08
N GLN A 526 18.11 38.27 -67.08
CA GLN A 526 18.51 39.04 -65.90
C GLN A 526 19.47 40.19 -66.24
N SER A 527 20.43 39.98 -67.15
CA SER A 527 21.33 41.07 -67.56
C SER A 527 20.59 42.20 -68.28
N PHE A 528 19.68 41.89 -69.21
CA PHE A 528 18.87 42.91 -69.89
C PHE A 528 17.89 43.60 -68.93
N LEU A 529 17.32 42.87 -67.96
CA LEU A 529 16.49 43.47 -66.92
C LEU A 529 17.25 44.53 -66.11
N GLN A 530 18.51 44.27 -65.73
CA GLN A 530 19.33 45.23 -65.01
C GLN A 530 19.62 46.48 -65.87
N GLU A 531 20.02 46.27 -67.11
CA GLU A 531 20.34 47.34 -68.06
C GLU A 531 19.12 48.24 -68.34
N TRP A 532 17.99 47.65 -68.74
CA TRP A 532 16.81 48.43 -69.14
C TRP A 532 16.12 49.09 -67.96
N ARG A 533 16.16 48.51 -66.76
CA ARG A 533 15.68 49.18 -65.55
C ARG A 533 16.47 50.46 -65.27
N SER A 534 17.79 50.44 -65.47
CA SER A 534 18.65 51.63 -65.29
C SER A 534 18.37 52.72 -66.33
N LEU A 535 18.04 52.34 -67.56
CA LEU A 535 17.70 53.27 -68.65
C LEU A 535 16.27 53.85 -68.53
N SER A 536 15.37 53.14 -67.85
CA SER A 536 14.00 53.62 -67.56
C SER A 536 13.88 54.53 -66.34
N GLN A 537 14.99 54.84 -65.64
CA GLN A 537 15.02 55.79 -64.53
C GLN A 537 15.43 57.20 -64.99
N PRO A 538 14.69 58.27 -64.65
CA PRO A 538 15.10 59.65 -64.97
C PRO A 538 16.34 60.05 -64.14
N SER A 539 17.28 60.79 -64.75
CA SER A 539 18.49 61.33 -64.07
C SER A 539 18.14 62.14 -62.82
N PRO A 540 18.92 62.04 -61.72
CA PRO A 540 18.75 62.92 -60.56
C PRO A 540 19.26 64.33 -60.90
N GLY A 541 18.42 65.35 -60.73
CA GLY A 541 18.82 66.76 -60.77
C GLY A 541 19.73 67.15 -59.59
N PRO A 542 20.46 68.28 -59.70
CA PRO A 542 21.49 68.66 -58.73
C PRO A 542 20.92 69.01 -57.34
N ILE A 543 21.73 68.67 -56.34
CA ILE A 543 21.48 68.80 -54.90
C ILE A 543 21.29 70.27 -54.50
N SER A 544 20.33 70.55 -53.63
CA SER A 544 20.36 71.70 -52.71
C SER A 544 19.97 71.24 -51.30
N PRO A 545 20.57 71.81 -50.24
CA PRO A 545 20.71 71.14 -48.95
C PRO A 545 19.58 71.46 -47.96
N VAL A 546 19.14 70.41 -47.28
CA VAL A 546 18.90 70.29 -45.82
C VAL A 546 18.14 71.41 -45.10
N THR A 547 16.96 71.05 -44.59
CA THR A 547 16.59 71.36 -43.20
C THR A 547 16.13 70.08 -42.50
N SER A 548 16.69 69.87 -41.31
CA SER A 548 16.74 68.66 -40.49
C SER A 548 15.38 68.09 -40.03
N PRO A 549 15.32 66.78 -39.70
CA PRO A 549 14.14 66.10 -39.18
C PRO A 549 14.09 66.08 -37.65
N THR A 550 12.87 66.07 -37.11
CA THR A 550 12.55 65.70 -35.72
C THR A 550 12.29 64.19 -35.64
N PRO A 551 12.79 63.46 -34.61
CA PRO A 551 12.82 62.00 -34.63
C PRO A 551 11.61 61.37 -33.92
N ARG A 552 11.16 60.19 -34.37
CA ARG A 552 10.43 59.24 -33.51
C ARG A 552 10.60 57.79 -33.99
N VAL A 553 11.50 57.06 -33.34
CA VAL A 553 11.27 55.98 -32.34
C VAL A 553 10.96 54.63 -32.97
N GLU A 554 11.96 53.78 -32.79
CA GLU A 554 12.14 52.36 -33.04
C GLU A 554 11.44 51.51 -31.98
N SER A 555 10.96 50.31 -32.36
CA SER A 555 10.67 49.16 -31.47
C SER A 555 10.11 47.96 -32.28
N PRO A 556 10.28 46.69 -31.82
CA PRO A 556 11.15 45.74 -32.52
C PRO A 556 10.50 44.40 -32.92
N LEU A 557 11.31 43.58 -33.61
CA LEU A 557 11.06 42.21 -34.09
C LEU A 557 10.62 41.20 -33.00
N PRO A 558 9.89 40.13 -33.38
CA PRO A 558 9.84 38.87 -32.64
C PRO A 558 10.75 37.78 -33.23
N ALA A 559 11.07 36.83 -32.35
CA ALA A 559 12.17 35.86 -32.37
C ALA A 559 11.91 34.54 -33.14
N GLU A 560 13.03 33.83 -33.36
CA GLU A 560 13.21 32.46 -33.87
C GLU A 560 12.37 31.37 -33.18
N PRO A 561 12.12 30.22 -33.85
CA PRO A 561 11.77 28.97 -33.19
C PRO A 561 12.95 27.97 -33.12
N GLU A 562 13.14 27.42 -31.93
CA GLU A 562 14.06 26.32 -31.58
C GLU A 562 13.63 24.95 -32.14
N PHE A 563 14.61 24.12 -32.50
CA PHE A 563 14.46 22.69 -32.81
C PHE A 563 14.73 21.82 -31.56
N PRO A 564 14.01 20.69 -31.37
CA PRO A 564 14.29 19.75 -30.28
C PRO A 564 15.33 18.67 -30.68
N PRO A 565 16.14 18.12 -29.74
CA PRO A 565 17.11 17.09 -30.04
C PRO A 565 16.58 15.65 -29.86
N LEU A 566 17.21 14.76 -30.62
CA LEU A 566 17.01 13.31 -30.72
C LEU A 566 17.55 12.55 -29.49
N ALA A 567 16.83 11.52 -29.07
CA ALA A 567 17.24 10.53 -28.07
C ALA A 567 18.27 9.53 -28.65
N SER A 568 19.12 8.98 -27.79
CA SER A 568 20.00 7.83 -28.07
C SER A 568 19.78 6.71 -27.02
N PRO A 569 20.13 5.44 -27.32
CA PRO A 569 19.58 4.26 -26.64
C PRO A 569 20.48 3.64 -25.55
N GLN A 570 19.83 2.88 -24.67
CA GLN A 570 20.25 1.69 -23.89
C GLN A 570 21.60 1.68 -23.14
N ASN A 571 21.52 1.58 -21.81
CA ASN A 571 21.90 0.37 -21.07
C ASN A 571 21.08 0.26 -19.78
#